data_AF-A0A526V2S3-F1
#
_entry.id   AF-A0A526V2S3-F1
#
_cell.length_a   1.000
_cell.length_b   1.000
_cell.length_c   1.000
_cell.angle_alpha   90.00
_cell.angle_beta   90.00
_cell.angle_gamma   90.00
#
_symmetry.space_group_name_H-M   'P 1'
#
loop_
_entity.id
_entity.type
_entity.pdbx_description
1 polymer ?
#
loop_
_entity_poly.entity_id
_entity_poly.type
_entity_poly.pdbx_seq_one_letter_code
_entity_poly.pdbx_strand_id
1 'polypeptide(L)'
;NKAGRPWRLAYVSPSLSATEAIVEQGLAVTVVKGSMLAPGLRDVHPGRHVPPLPGAEIRLHRAATSSASAALVVDHLAQRLRLSALGS
;
A
#
# COMPACT_ATOMS: atom_id res chain seq x y z
N ASN A 1 14.26 4.53 14.29
CA ASN A 1 12.78 4.54 14.13
C ASN A 1 12.14 4.80 15.50
N LYS A 2 10.83 5.04 15.60
CA LYS A 2 10.14 5.30 16.89
C LYS A 2 10.18 4.12 17.88
N ALA A 3 10.50 2.92 17.40
CA ALA A 3 10.69 1.72 18.23
C ALA A 3 12.13 1.56 18.76
N GLY A 4 13.03 2.53 18.50
CA GLY A 4 14.42 2.49 18.97
C GLY A 4 15.27 1.37 18.35
N ARG A 5 14.81 0.72 17.27
CA ARG A 5 15.56 -0.37 16.64
C ARG A 5 16.55 0.15 15.60
N PRO A 6 17.80 -0.33 15.62
CA PRO A 6 18.70 -0.16 14.50
C PRO A 6 18.08 -0.71 13.22
N TRP A 7 18.32 -0.02 12.11
CA TRP A 7 17.86 -0.43 10.79
C TRP A 7 18.91 0.00 9.75
N ARG A 8 18.88 -0.65 8.59
CA ARG A 8 19.68 -0.28 7.42
C ARG A 8 18.80 -0.31 6.17
N LEU A 9 19.17 0.45 5.15
CA LEU A 9 18.55 0.32 3.83
C LEU A 9 19.05 -0.96 3.17
N ALA A 10 18.20 -1.99 3.09
CA ALA A 10 18.56 -3.28 2.51
C ALA A 10 18.46 -3.28 0.98
N TYR A 11 17.49 -2.55 0.42
CA TYR A 11 17.18 -2.47 -1.01
C TYR A 11 16.36 -1.22 -1.31
N VAL A 12 16.50 -0.66 -2.52
CA VAL A 12 15.66 0.45 -3.02
C VAL A 12 15.31 0.19 -4.49
N SER A 13 14.04 0.40 -4.83
CA SER A 13 13.54 0.29 -6.19
C SER A 13 12.29 1.15 -6.37
N PRO A 14 12.08 1.75 -7.55
CA PRO A 14 10.81 2.40 -7.88
C PRO A 14 9.68 1.41 -8.14
N SER A 15 9.99 0.11 -8.29
CA SER A 15 8.99 -0.93 -8.50
C SER A 15 8.58 -1.57 -7.18
N LEU A 16 7.28 -1.52 -6.89
CA LEU A 16 6.70 -2.22 -5.74
C LEU A 16 6.93 -3.73 -5.84
N SER A 17 6.69 -4.34 -7.00
CA SER A 17 6.86 -5.79 -7.19
C SER A 17 8.29 -6.25 -6.99
N ALA A 18 9.28 -5.45 -7.39
CA ALA A 18 10.68 -5.75 -7.13
C ALA A 18 11.01 -5.71 -5.62
N THR A 19 10.40 -4.77 -4.90
CA THR A 19 10.55 -4.68 -3.44
C THR A 19 9.88 -5.87 -2.74
N GLU A 20 8.68 -6.25 -3.16
CA GLU A 20 7.94 -7.40 -2.62
C GLU A 20 8.70 -8.70 -2.84
N ALA A 21 9.25 -8.93 -4.04
CA ALA A 21 10.03 -10.12 -4.35
C ALA A 21 11.23 -10.32 -3.40
N ILE A 22 11.92 -9.25 -3.00
CA ILE A 22 13.03 -9.33 -2.03
C ILE A 22 12.52 -9.70 -0.63
N VAL A 23 11.33 -9.23 -0.25
CA VAL A 23 10.70 -9.55 1.04
C VAL A 23 10.18 -10.99 1.06
N GLU A 24 9.59 -11.47 -0.03
CA GLU A 24 9.15 -12.88 -0.18
C GLU A 24 10.30 -13.86 -0.01
N GLN A 25 11.52 -13.49 -0.42
CA GLN A 25 12.74 -14.28 -0.20
C GLN A 25 13.32 -14.14 1.23
N GLY A 26 12.66 -13.41 2.12
CA GLY A 26 13.09 -13.24 3.52
C GLY A 26 14.29 -12.31 3.72
N LEU A 27 14.67 -11.53 2.71
CA LEU A 27 15.88 -10.70 2.74
C LEU A 27 15.65 -9.30 3.33
N ALA A 28 14.40 -8.86 3.43
CA ALA A 28 14.04 -7.54 3.91
C ALA A 28 12.66 -7.51 4.59
N VAL A 29 12.32 -6.37 5.20
CA VAL A 29 10.97 -6.01 5.64
C VAL A 29 10.62 -4.71 4.92
N THR A 30 9.39 -4.59 4.43
CA THR A 30 8.90 -3.39 3.72
C THR A 30 7.58 -2.89 4.31
N VAL A 31 7.13 -1.72 3.83
CA VAL A 31 5.82 -1.15 4.13
C VAL A 31 4.97 -1.22 2.86
N VAL A 32 3.80 -1.84 2.96
CA VAL A 32 2.76 -1.84 1.93
C VAL A 32 1.43 -1.38 2.53
N LYS A 33 0.47 -0.98 1.68
CA LYS A 33 -0.91 -0.78 2.14
C LYS A 33 -1.50 -2.14 2.52
N GLY A 34 -2.19 -2.24 3.65
CA GLY A 34 -2.76 -3.51 4.12
C GLY A 34 -3.66 -4.20 3.09
N SER A 35 -4.46 -3.42 2.37
CA SER A 35 -5.32 -3.91 1.26
C SER A 35 -4.54 -4.43 0.04
N MET A 36 -3.23 -4.23 0.00
CA MET A 36 -2.31 -4.64 -1.09
C MET A 36 -1.34 -5.73 -0.63
N LEU A 37 -1.57 -6.36 0.54
CA LEU A 37 -0.71 -7.43 1.00
C LEU A 37 -0.78 -8.63 0.04
N ALA A 38 0.31 -8.90 -0.67
CA ALA A 38 0.40 -10.05 -1.57
C ALA A 38 0.37 -11.38 -0.78
N PRO A 39 -0.18 -12.47 -1.33
CA PRO A 39 -0.30 -13.76 -0.63
C PRO A 39 1.02 -14.35 -0.11
N GLY A 40 2.15 -14.04 -0.74
CA GLY A 40 3.49 -14.48 -0.32
C GLY A 40 4.06 -13.69 0.86
N LEU A 41 3.36 -12.63 1.29
CA LEU A 41 3.77 -11.75 2.37
C LEU A 41 2.92 -11.99 3.61
N ARG A 42 3.51 -11.73 4.77
CA ARG A 42 2.80 -11.71 6.04
C ARG A 42 2.89 -10.33 6.67
N ASP A 43 1.81 -9.94 7.33
CA ASP A 43 1.81 -8.72 8.12
C ASP A 43 2.74 -8.87 9.36
N VAL A 44 3.23 -7.75 9.86
CA VAL A 44 3.99 -7.63 11.09
C VAL A 44 3.24 -6.69 12.01
N HIS A 45 2.59 -7.26 13.04
CA HIS A 45 1.85 -6.45 13.99
C HIS A 45 2.73 -5.39 14.67
N PRO A 46 2.21 -4.16 14.82
CA PRO A 46 2.87 -3.12 15.62
C PRO A 46 3.19 -3.63 17.02
N GLY A 47 4.34 -3.25 17.55
CA GLY A 47 4.73 -3.65 18.91
C GLY A 47 6.13 -3.20 19.27
N ARG A 48 6.80 -3.94 20.15
CA ARG A 48 8.19 -3.66 20.57
C ARG A 48 9.16 -3.63 19.38
N HIS A 49 8.80 -4.32 18.29
CA HIS A 49 9.70 -4.60 17.17
C HIS A 49 9.51 -3.69 15.97
N VAL A 50 8.30 -3.22 15.69
CA VAL A 50 8.03 -2.27 14.61
C VAL A 50 7.04 -1.23 15.11
N PRO A 51 7.26 0.06 14.84
CA PRO A 51 6.36 1.10 15.30
C PRO A 51 5.02 1.03 14.53
N PRO A 52 3.93 1.57 15.10
CA PRO A 52 2.72 1.79 14.32
C PRO A 52 3.01 2.77 13.18
N LEU A 53 2.34 2.54 12.05
CA LEU A 53 2.45 3.39 10.86
C LEU A 53 1.22 4.29 10.75
N PRO A 54 1.37 5.52 10.21
CA PRO A 54 0.22 6.36 9.92
C PRO A 54 -0.67 5.70 8.86
N GLY A 55 -1.96 6.02 8.89
CA GLY A 55 -2.88 5.63 7.82
C GLY A 55 -2.47 6.22 6.48
N ALA A 56 -2.84 5.54 5.40
CA ALA A 56 -2.60 5.99 4.03
C ALA A 56 -3.92 6.07 3.27
N GLU A 57 -4.16 7.18 2.57
CA GLU A 57 -5.37 7.39 1.79
C GLU A 57 -5.15 6.99 0.32
N ILE A 58 -6.24 6.58 -0.35
CA ILE A 58 -6.31 6.46 -1.81
C ILE A 58 -7.28 7.53 -2.30
N ARG A 59 -6.83 8.39 -3.20
CA ARG A 59 -7.65 9.45 -3.80
C ARG A 59 -7.78 9.21 -5.30
N LEU A 60 -9.00 9.39 -5.80
CA LEU A 60 -9.27 9.40 -7.23
C LEU A 60 -9.17 10.82 -7.76
N HIS A 61 -8.14 11.09 -8.56
CA HIS A 61 -7.98 12.38 -9.23
C HIS A 61 -8.72 12.36 -10.57
N ARG A 62 -9.49 13.41 -10.83
CA ARG A 62 -10.18 13.61 -12.10
C ARG A 62 -9.83 14.98 -12.68
N ALA A 63 -9.79 15.07 -14.00
CA ALA A 63 -9.67 16.35 -14.68
C ALA A 63 -10.93 17.21 -14.42
N ALA A 64 -10.78 18.54 -14.44
CA ALA A 64 -11.90 19.45 -14.26
C ALA A 64 -12.96 19.32 -15.37
N THR A 65 -12.51 18.98 -16.57
CA THR A 65 -13.34 18.67 -17.73
C THR A 65 -13.06 17.24 -18.18
N SER A 66 -14.12 16.46 -18.39
CA SER A 66 -14.01 15.08 -18.88
C SER A 66 -15.18 14.75 -19.80
N SER A 67 -14.98 13.81 -20.72
CA SER A 67 -16.08 13.31 -21.55
C SER A 67 -17.12 12.55 -20.72
N ALA A 68 -18.32 12.37 -21.27
CA ALA A 68 -19.36 11.56 -20.63
C ALA A 68 -18.88 10.12 -20.36
N SER A 69 -18.16 9.51 -21.31
CA SER A 69 -17.58 8.17 -21.14
C SER A 69 -16.55 8.12 -20.01
N ALA A 70 -15.72 9.16 -19.85
CA ALA A 70 -14.78 9.25 -18.75
C ALA A 70 -15.49 9.40 -17.40
N ALA A 71 -16.61 10.12 -17.34
CA ALA A 71 -17.42 10.24 -16.13
C ALA A 71 -17.94 8.88 -15.64
N LEU A 72 -18.43 8.03 -16.55
CA LEU A 72 -18.88 6.68 -16.21
C LEU A 72 -17.77 5.82 -15.57
N VAL A 73 -16.55 5.89 -16.10
CA VAL A 73 -15.40 5.16 -15.53
C VAL A 73 -15.03 5.72 -14.15
N VAL A 74 -15.04 7.05 -14.00
CA VAL A 74 -14.78 7.70 -12.71
C VAL A 74 -15.80 7.25 -11.66
N ASP A 75 -17.08 7.23 -11.99
CA ASP A 75 -18.14 6.80 -11.08
C ASP A 75 -17.99 5.32 -10.69
N HIS A 76 -17.68 4.47 -11.68
CA HIS A 76 -17.42 3.05 -11.43
C HIS A 76 -16.22 2.85 -10.49
N LEU A 77 -15.08 3.50 -10.78
CA LEU A 77 -13.88 3.41 -9.93
C LEU A 77 -14.15 3.95 -8.52
N ALA A 78 -14.86 5.06 -8.39
CA ALA A 78 -15.22 5.63 -7.10
C ALA A 78 -16.10 4.68 -6.29
N GLN A 79 -17.08 4.04 -6.92
CA GLN A 79 -17.92 3.03 -6.26
C GLN A 79 -17.08 1.83 -5.81
N ARG A 80 -16.22 1.29 -6.68
CA ARG A 80 -15.36 0.13 -6.35
C ARG A 80 -14.40 0.43 -5.21
N LEU A 81 -13.77 1.61 -5.20
CA LEU A 81 -12.87 2.04 -4.14
C LEU A 81 -13.57 2.17 -2.78
N ARG A 82 -14.80 2.70 -2.76
CA ARG A 82 -15.62 2.77 -1.53
C ARG A 82 -15.94 1.38 -0.98
N LEU A 83 -16.30 0.43 -1.85
CA LEU A 83 -16.62 -0.94 -1.45
C LEU A 83 -15.38 -1.67 -0.91
N SER A 84 -14.21 -1.49 -1.53
CA SER A 84 -12.96 -2.07 -1.01
C SER A 84 -12.55 -1.51 0.35
N ALA A 85 -12.88 -0.25 0.63
CA ALA A 85 -12.58 0.38 1.92
C ALA A 85 -13.45 -0.14 3.07
N LEU A 86 -14.60 -0.76 2.78
CA LEU A 86 -15.52 -1.33 3.76
C LEU A 86 -15.20 -2.80 4.09
N GLY A 87 -14.35 -3.45 3.29
CA GLY A 87 -13.99 -4.87 3.41
C GLY A 87 -12.56 -5.14 3.91
N SER A 88 -11.88 -4.11 4.46
CA SER A 88 -10.54 -4.21 5.07
C SER A 88 -10.61 -3.88 6.55
#